data_AF-A0A4Q3DZH0-F1
#
_entry.id   AF-A0A4Q3DZH0-F1
#
_cell.length_a   1.000
_cell.length_b   1.000
_cell.length_c   1.000
_cell.angle_alpha   90.00
_cell.angle_beta   90.00
_cell.angle_gamma   90.00
#
_symmetry.space_group_name_H-M   'P 1'
#
loop_
_entity.id
_entity.type
_entity.pdbx_description
1 polymer ?
#
loop_
_entity_poly.entity_id
_entity_poly.type
_entity_poly.pdbx_seq_one_letter_code
_entity_poly.pdbx_strand_id
1 'polypeptide(L)'
;IIDNIDAEKGDVNTRDTRDLYVRLQNIYDSLSDNTNHLLNLYFNVSAQRTNDTVRILTVFSVFFMPLTFIVGIYGMNFEFMPELHSRVGYPVVIGVMVAITLLIYLWFRRKGWL
;
A
#
# COMPACT_ATOMS: atom_id res chain seq x y z
N ILE A 1 -27.34 29.40 -31.85
CA ILE A 1 -28.21 28.85 -32.93
C ILE A 1 -29.49 28.22 -32.37
N ILE A 2 -29.48 27.67 -31.15
CA ILE A 2 -30.65 27.00 -30.53
C ILE A 2 -31.52 27.97 -29.69
N ASP A 3 -31.00 29.16 -29.35
CA ASP A 3 -31.73 30.20 -28.60
C ASP A 3 -32.76 31.00 -29.43
N ASN A 4 -32.94 30.69 -30.71
CA ASN A 4 -33.74 31.51 -31.64
C ASN A 4 -35.02 30.83 -32.15
N ILE A 5 -35.55 29.85 -31.42
CA ILE A 5 -36.81 29.15 -31.76
C ILE A 5 -37.96 29.57 -30.82
N ASP A 6 -37.78 30.63 -30.02
CA ASP A 6 -38.83 31.16 -29.14
C ASP A 6 -39.72 32.21 -29.83
N ALA A 7 -40.04 32.00 -31.10
CA ALA A 7 -41.11 32.74 -31.75
C ALA A 7 -42.42 31.93 -31.66
N GLU A 8 -43.22 32.31 -30.66
CA GLU A 8 -44.67 32.57 -30.81
C GLU A 8 -45.65 31.74 -29.97
N LYS A 9 -45.41 30.48 -29.60
CA LYS A 9 -46.21 29.74 -28.59
C LYS A 9 -45.38 28.60 -28.00
N GLY A 10 -44.91 28.77 -26.76
CA GLY A 10 -44.18 27.72 -26.04
C GLY A 10 -45.10 26.53 -25.77
N ASP A 11 -45.09 25.55 -26.67
CA ASP A 11 -45.83 24.31 -26.51
C ASP A 11 -45.26 23.55 -25.30
N VAL A 12 -46.10 23.31 -24.30
CA VAL A 12 -45.74 22.68 -23.01
C VAL A 12 -45.01 21.36 -23.25
N ASN A 13 -45.39 20.64 -24.31
CA ASN A 13 -44.76 19.39 -24.71
C ASN A 13 -43.28 19.53 -25.13
N THR A 14 -42.89 20.64 -25.75
CA THR A 14 -41.49 20.87 -26.18
C THR A 14 -40.59 21.20 -24.98
N ARG A 15 -41.15 21.83 -23.95
CA ARG A 15 -40.42 22.12 -22.71
C ARG A 15 -40.22 20.88 -21.85
N ASP A 16 -41.26 20.06 -21.70
CA ASP A 16 -41.19 18.80 -20.94
C ASP A 16 -40.21 17.80 -21.56
N THR A 17 -40.15 17.72 -22.89
CA THR A 17 -39.18 16.86 -23.60
C THR A 17 -37.74 17.35 -23.41
N ARG A 18 -37.50 18.66 -23.38
CA ARG A 18 -36.18 19.25 -23.06
C ARG A 18 -35.77 18.95 -21.61
N ASP A 19 -36.68 19.11 -20.66
CA ASP A 19 -36.41 18.84 -19.24
C ASP A 19 -36.11 17.35 -19.01
N LEU A 20 -36.83 16.45 -19.69
CA LEU A 20 -36.55 15.01 -19.67
C LEU A 20 -35.15 14.70 -20.23
N TYR A 21 -34.77 15.34 -21.34
CA TYR A 21 -33.45 15.16 -21.94
C TYR A 21 -32.32 15.59 -20.99
N VAL A 22 -32.45 16.77 -20.38
CA VAL A 22 -31.48 17.28 -19.39
C VAL A 22 -31.38 16.34 -18.18
N ARG A 23 -32.52 15.82 -17.70
CA ARG A 23 -32.54 14.85 -16.60
C ARG A 23 -31.82 13.56 -16.96
N LEU A 24 -32.05 13.04 -18.17
CA LEU A 24 -31.38 11.84 -18.66
C LEU A 24 -29.87 12.06 -18.79
N GLN A 25 -29.45 13.21 -19.30
CA GLN A 25 -28.05 13.59 -19.40
C GLN A 25 -27.37 13.61 -18.02
N ASN A 26 -27.99 14.27 -17.04
CA ASN A 26 -27.46 14.31 -15.67
C ASN A 26 -27.33 12.92 -15.02
N ILE A 27 -28.28 12.01 -15.31
CA ILE A 27 -28.20 10.62 -14.84
C ILE A 27 -27.03 9.91 -15.51
N TYR A 28 -26.83 10.11 -16.80
CA TYR A 28 -25.74 9.50 -17.54
C TYR A 28 -24.37 9.96 -17.02
N ASP A 29 -24.21 11.27 -16.80
CA ASP A 29 -23.00 11.86 -16.23
C ASP A 29 -22.73 11.32 -14.82
N SER A 30 -23.77 11.24 -13.97
CA SER A 30 -23.66 10.65 -12.63
C SER A 30 -23.26 9.17 -12.68
N LEU A 31 -23.79 8.41 -13.64
CA LEU A 31 -23.47 6.99 -13.79
C LEU A 31 -22.03 6.79 -14.27
N SER A 32 -21.57 7.64 -15.18
CA SER A 32 -20.17 7.69 -15.63
C SER A 32 -19.23 7.98 -14.46
N ASP A 33 -19.52 9.00 -13.66
CA ASP A 33 -18.73 9.36 -12.48
C ASP A 33 -18.68 8.24 -11.44
N ASN A 34 -19.82 7.61 -11.17
CA ASN A 34 -19.88 6.46 -10.26
C ASN A 34 -19.06 5.27 -10.77
N THR A 35 -19.06 5.02 -12.08
CA THR A 35 -18.26 3.95 -12.69
C THR A 35 -16.77 4.24 -12.55
N ASN A 36 -16.35 5.48 -12.81
CA ASN A 36 -14.97 5.92 -12.59
C ASN A 36 -14.58 5.81 -11.10
N HIS A 37 -15.48 6.15 -10.19
CA HIS A 37 -15.25 5.99 -8.76
C HIS A 37 -15.05 4.52 -8.38
N LEU A 38 -15.87 3.61 -8.89
CA LEU A 38 -15.72 2.17 -8.67
C LEU A 38 -14.41 1.62 -9.23
N LEU A 39 -13.99 2.06 -10.42
CA LEU A 39 -12.68 1.69 -10.98
C LEU A 39 -11.54 2.17 -10.09
N ASN A 40 -11.60 3.41 -9.61
CA ASN A 40 -10.61 3.95 -8.68
C ASN A 40 -10.58 3.16 -7.36
N LEU A 41 -11.73 2.78 -6.81
CA LEU A 41 -11.81 1.92 -5.63
C LEU A 41 -11.21 0.54 -5.90
N TYR A 42 -11.48 -0.05 -7.06
CA TYR A 42 -10.88 -1.32 -7.46
C TYR A 42 -9.34 -1.23 -7.50
N PHE A 43 -8.79 -0.18 -8.12
CA PHE A 43 -7.35 0.05 -8.14
C PHE A 43 -6.78 0.27 -6.73
N ASN A 44 -7.47 1.02 -5.87
CA ASN A 44 -7.06 1.21 -4.47
C ASN A 44 -7.02 -0.11 -3.69
N VAL A 45 -8.04 -0.96 -3.84
CA VAL A 45 -8.07 -2.28 -3.18
C VAL A 45 -6.98 -3.19 -3.74
N SER A 46 -6.72 -3.15 -5.05
CA SER A 46 -5.63 -3.91 -5.67
C SER A 46 -4.27 -3.46 -5.13
N ALA A 47 -4.02 -2.15 -5.11
CA ALA A 47 -2.80 -1.57 -4.55
C ALA A 47 -2.64 -1.91 -3.06
N GLN A 48 -3.73 -1.92 -2.28
CA GLN A 48 -3.71 -2.34 -0.89
C GLN A 48 -3.24 -3.79 -0.72
N ARG A 49 -3.74 -4.73 -1.54
CA ARG A 49 -3.29 -6.13 -1.53
C ARG A 49 -1.80 -6.26 -1.87
N THR A 50 -1.33 -5.50 -2.86
CA THR A 50 0.09 -5.46 -3.21
C THR A 50 0.93 -4.89 -2.06
N ASN A 51 0.50 -3.79 -1.45
CA ASN A 51 1.17 -3.19 -0.30
C ASN A 51 1.25 -4.15 0.88
N ASP A 52 0.20 -4.93 1.14
CA ASP A 52 0.20 -5.93 2.20
C ASP A 52 1.19 -7.07 1.90
N THR A 53 1.27 -7.51 0.65
CA THR A 53 2.26 -8.52 0.21
C THR A 53 3.70 -8.01 0.39
N VAL A 54 3.98 -6.78 -0.05
CA VAL A 54 5.30 -6.14 0.11
C VAL A 54 5.62 -5.89 1.58
N ARG A 55 4.63 -5.51 2.40
CA ARG A 55 4.78 -5.36 3.84
C ARG A 55 5.25 -6.66 4.48
N ILE A 56 4.62 -7.79 4.16
CA ILE A 56 5.01 -9.10 4.69
C ILE A 56 6.45 -9.43 4.30
N LEU A 57 6.83 -9.26 3.02
CA LEU A 57 8.20 -9.49 2.56
C LEU A 57 9.21 -8.60 3.30
N THR A 58 8.87 -7.31 3.47
CA THR A 58 9.73 -6.35 4.18
C THR A 58 9.94 -6.75 5.64
N VAL A 59 8.88 -7.22 6.31
CA VAL A 59 8.96 -7.73 7.70
C VAL A 59 9.99 -8.86 7.76
N PHE A 60 9.90 -9.85 6.87
CA PHE A 60 10.90 -10.92 6.80
C PHE A 60 12.31 -10.36 6.56
N SER A 61 12.49 -9.46 5.58
CA SER A 61 13.79 -8.87 5.27
C SER A 61 14.41 -8.13 6.44
N VAL A 62 13.62 -7.39 7.23
CA VAL A 62 14.13 -6.65 8.40
C VAL A 62 14.64 -7.59 9.49
N PHE A 63 14.06 -8.78 9.64
CA PHE A 63 14.60 -9.80 10.54
C PHE A 63 15.87 -10.45 9.99
N PHE A 64 15.90 -10.75 8.69
CA PHE A 64 17.04 -11.44 8.08
C PHE A 64 18.26 -10.54 7.90
N MET A 65 18.13 -9.27 7.52
CA MET A 65 19.26 -8.35 7.28
C MET A 65 20.31 -8.30 8.40
N PRO A 66 19.96 -8.05 9.67
CA PRO A 66 20.95 -8.01 10.74
C PRO A 66 21.55 -9.39 11.02
N LEU A 67 20.76 -10.45 10.93
CA LEU A 67 21.25 -11.82 11.09
C LEU A 67 22.25 -12.20 10.00
N THR A 68 21.93 -11.93 8.74
CA THR A 68 22.81 -12.21 7.60
C THR A 68 24.03 -11.32 7.61
N PHE A 69 23.94 -10.07 8.07
CA PHE A 69 25.09 -9.19 8.25
C PHE A 69 26.08 -9.75 9.28
N ILE A 70 25.60 -10.19 10.44
CA ILE A 70 26.46 -10.80 11.47
C ILE A 70 27.06 -12.11 10.93
N VAL A 71 26.25 -12.99 10.34
CA VAL A 71 26.75 -14.23 9.70
C VAL A 71 27.77 -13.93 8.63
N GLY A 72 27.56 -12.88 7.82
CA GLY A 72 28.49 -12.40 6.81
C GLY A 72 29.82 -11.99 7.42
N ILE A 73 29.81 -11.21 8.50
CA ILE A 73 31.03 -10.83 9.24
C ILE A 73 31.78 -12.06 9.76
N TYR A 74 31.09 -13.01 10.40
CA TYR A 74 31.71 -14.24 10.91
C TYR A 74 32.13 -15.22 9.80
N GLY A 75 31.55 -15.10 8.60
CA GLY A 75 31.90 -15.88 7.42
C GLY A 75 33.11 -15.32 6.66
N MET A 76 33.58 -14.12 6.99
CA MET A 76 34.83 -13.60 6.45
C MET A 76 36.01 -14.30 7.14
N ASN A 77 36.93 -14.89 6.37
CA ASN A 77 38.15 -15.57 6.85
C ASN A 77 39.18 -14.59 7.46
N PHE A 78 38.81 -13.82 8.47
CA PHE A 78 39.76 -13.00 9.21
C PHE A 78 40.54 -13.88 10.19
N GLU A 79 41.85 -13.94 10.00
CA GLU A 79 42.83 -14.70 10.80
C GLU A 79 42.94 -14.19 12.26
N PHE A 80 42.40 -13.00 12.55
CA PHE A 80 42.40 -12.36 13.86
C PHE A 80 40.97 -11.99 14.30
N MET A 81 40.16 -13.00 14.65
CA MET A 81 38.92 -12.79 15.44
C MET A 81 39.21 -13.10 16.92
N PRO A 82 39.57 -12.10 17.75
CA PRO A 82 39.88 -12.32 19.18
C PRO A 82 38.70 -12.91 19.97
N GLU A 83 37.46 -12.77 19.48
CA GLU A 83 36.25 -13.37 20.07
C GLU A 83 36.13 -14.88 19.83
N LEU A 84 36.76 -15.43 18.78
CA LEU A 84 36.70 -16.86 18.44
C LEU A 84 37.60 -17.73 19.36
N HIS A 85 38.65 -17.13 19.93
CA HIS A 85 39.57 -17.79 20.86
C HIS A 85 38.97 -17.97 22.28
N SER A 86 37.86 -17.30 22.57
CA SER A 86 37.19 -17.37 23.86
C SER A 86 36.03 -18.37 23.82
N ARG A 87 35.96 -19.31 24.78
CA ARG A 87 34.84 -20.28 24.92
C ARG A 87 33.46 -19.61 25.00
N VAL A 88 33.40 -18.32 25.33
CA VAL A 88 32.15 -17.57 25.47
C VAL A 88 31.80 -16.68 24.27
N GLY A 89 32.67 -16.56 23.25
CA GLY A 89 32.39 -15.70 22.09
C GLY A 89 31.17 -16.17 21.29
N TYR A 90 31.11 -17.46 20.96
CA TYR A 90 30.00 -18.05 20.22
C TYR A 90 28.62 -17.86 20.90
N PRO A 91 28.43 -18.17 22.20
CA PRO A 91 27.16 -17.92 22.87
C PRO A 91 26.82 -16.43 23.04
N VAL A 92 27.82 -15.54 23.19
CA VAL A 92 27.57 -14.08 23.25
C VAL A 92 27.01 -13.57 21.92
N VAL A 93 27.56 -14.00 20.80
CA VAL A 93 27.10 -13.61 19.45
C VAL A 93 25.67 -14.07 19.20
N ILE A 94 25.37 -15.32 19.58
CA ILE A 94 24.00 -15.83 19.51
C ILE A 94 23.07 -14.99 20.42
N GLY A 95 23.52 -14.64 21.62
CA GLY A 95 22.79 -13.75 22.52
C GLY A 95 22.49 -12.38 21.90
N VAL A 96 23.46 -11.78 21.21
CA VAL A 96 23.30 -10.50 20.50
C VAL A 96 22.34 -10.64 19.32
N MET A 97 22.45 -11.70 18.51
CA MET A 97 21.51 -11.99 17.41
C MET A 97 20.06 -12.11 17.92
N VAL A 98 19.85 -12.84 19.00
CA VAL A 98 18.54 -13.01 19.63
C VAL A 98 18.03 -11.70 20.22
N ALA A 99 18.89 -10.93 20.89
CA ALA A 99 18.54 -9.62 21.45
C ALA A 99 18.11 -8.62 20.36
N ILE A 100 18.84 -8.55 19.24
CA ILE A 100 18.49 -7.69 18.09
C ILE A 100 17.15 -8.12 17.49
N THR A 101 16.94 -9.42 17.30
CA THR A 101 15.68 -9.96 16.77
C THR A 101 14.50 -9.61 17.68
N LEU A 102 14.66 -9.74 19.00
CA LEU A 102 13.66 -9.33 20.00
C LEU A 102 13.39 -7.83 19.99
N LEU A 103 14.43 -7.01 19.87
CA LEU A 103 14.29 -5.55 19.85
C LEU A 103 13.50 -5.09 18.62
N ILE A 104 13.81 -5.66 17.44
CA ILE A 104 13.07 -5.42 16.20
C ILE A 104 11.62 -5.87 16.34
N TYR A 105 11.38 -7.05 16.91
CA TYR A 105 10.03 -7.57 17.15
C TYR A 105 9.21 -6.66 18.06
N LEU A 106 9.79 -6.21 19.18
CA LEU A 106 9.14 -5.28 20.12
C LEU A 106 8.85 -3.93 19.47
N TRP A 107 9.76 -3.42 18.65
CA TRP A 107 9.56 -2.18 17.91
C TRP A 107 8.44 -2.31 16.87
N PHE A 108 8.40 -3.42 16.13
CA PHE A 108 7.33 -3.72 15.18
C PHE A 108 5.96 -3.83 15.86
N ARG A 109 5.91 -4.53 17.00
CA ARG A 109 4.69 -4.66 17.82
C ARG A 109 4.23 -3.30 18.34
N ARG A 110 5.14 -2.44 18.81
CA ARG A 110 4.80 -1.09 19.30
C ARG A 110 4.28 -0.17 18.19
N LYS A 111 4.76 -0.37 16.96
CA LYS A 111 4.31 0.42 15.80
C LYS A 111 2.96 -0.05 15.23
N GLY A 112 2.43 -1.19 15.67
CA GLY A 112 1.17 -1.74 15.15
C GLY A 112 1.27 -2.22 13.70
N TRP A 113 2.46 -2.63 13.26
CA TRP A 113 2.70 -3.16 11.91
C TRP A 113 2.49 -4.68 11.84
N LEU A 114 2.38 -5.33 13.00
CA LEU A 114 2.00 -6.73 13.22
C LEU A 114 0.64 -6.78 13.92
#